data_AF-A0A7W1VT61-F1
#
_entry.id   AF-A0A7W1VT61-F1
#
_cell.length_a   1.000
_cell.length_b   1.000
_cell.length_c   1.000
_cell.angle_alpha   90.00
_cell.angle_beta   90.00
_cell.angle_gamma   90.00
#
_symmetry.space_group_name_H-M   'P 1'
#
loop_
_entity.id
_entity.type
_entity.pdbx_description
1 polymer ?
#
loop_
_entity_poly.entity_id
_entity_poly.type
_entity_poly.pdbx_seq_one_letter_code
_entity_poly.pdbx_strand_id
1 'polypeptide(L)'
;MIKDVLEGKPFKHPLHPMLVHFPIALFAISFLLDIASLATSGEHGFVRASFYSMALGVVTALLASIAGLVDYTSIREDHPAKNYATAHMLINLGVIGLYALNLGLRYSAMGEIKVGWPPFLISVLAIIMLSVSGYLGGAMVYDDGIGVGRHRRKTPTPQTTISTSSTEHGTNDSFLPVADADTLDEHETLRVNANGTVLVITKLDGQFYAFQEFCPHRFGPLSEGAFCDGEIECPWHRSRFDIRTGEVTSGPAKIGLKTFPVQMRSGKIFVSVPAE
;
A
#
# COMPACT_ATOMS: atom_id res chain seq x y z
N MET A 1 12.64 -19.42 -10.21
CA MET A 1 14.00 -18.90 -10.42
C MET A 1 14.03 -17.40 -10.71
N ILE A 2 13.55 -16.90 -11.87
CA ILE A 2 13.57 -15.44 -12.17
C ILE A 2 12.74 -14.64 -11.16
N LYS A 3 11.53 -15.12 -10.86
CA LYS A 3 10.67 -14.50 -9.84
C LYS A 3 11.36 -14.41 -8.48
N ASP A 4 12.02 -15.48 -8.04
CA ASP A 4 12.74 -15.53 -6.75
C ASP A 4 13.89 -14.51 -6.68
N VAL A 5 14.58 -14.29 -7.81
CA VAL A 5 15.63 -13.28 -7.93
C VAL A 5 15.05 -11.87 -7.86
N LEU A 6 13.98 -11.58 -8.61
CA LEU A 6 13.29 -10.29 -8.58
C LEU A 6 12.68 -9.99 -7.20
N GLU A 7 12.20 -11.03 -6.55
CA GLU A 7 11.77 -11.05 -5.15
C GLU A 7 12.92 -10.87 -4.15
N GLY A 8 14.18 -10.84 -4.60
CA GLY A 8 15.34 -10.63 -3.75
C GLY A 8 15.66 -11.78 -2.79
N LYS A 9 15.10 -12.99 -2.99
CA LYS A 9 15.36 -14.16 -2.14
C LYS A 9 16.85 -14.51 -2.00
N PRO A 10 17.68 -14.44 -3.06
CA PRO A 10 19.12 -14.68 -2.93
C PRO A 10 19.82 -13.66 -2.03
N PHE A 11 19.31 -12.42 -1.98
CA PHE A 11 19.89 -11.30 -1.26
C PHE A 11 19.27 -11.08 0.13
N LYS A 12 18.24 -11.86 0.49
CA LYS A 12 17.43 -11.72 1.72
C LYS A 12 16.70 -10.38 1.87
N HIS A 13 16.73 -9.54 0.85
CA HIS A 13 16.16 -8.19 0.84
C HIS A 13 15.43 -7.93 -0.49
N PRO A 14 14.27 -7.23 -0.49
CA PRO A 14 13.55 -6.94 -1.72
C PRO A 14 14.38 -6.07 -2.67
N LEU A 15 14.37 -6.39 -3.97
CA LEU A 15 15.15 -5.64 -4.96
C LEU A 15 14.55 -4.27 -5.27
N HIS A 16 13.22 -4.11 -5.21
CA HIS A 16 12.59 -2.85 -5.59
C HIS A 16 13.09 -1.67 -4.73
N PRO A 17 13.09 -1.72 -3.38
CA PRO A 17 13.67 -0.64 -2.56
C PRO A 17 15.15 -0.38 -2.80
N MET A 18 15.93 -1.41 -3.20
CA MET A 18 17.34 -1.21 -3.57
C MET A 18 17.50 -0.46 -4.89
N LEU A 19 16.63 -0.75 -5.87
CA LEU A 19 16.73 -0.21 -7.23
C LEU A 19 16.16 1.20 -7.35
N VAL A 20 15.15 1.60 -6.56
CA VAL A 20 14.48 2.91 -6.70
C VAL A 20 15.39 4.10 -6.39
N HIS A 21 16.47 3.93 -5.64
CA HIS A 21 17.40 5.04 -5.34
C HIS A 21 18.08 5.60 -6.58
N PHE A 22 18.40 4.75 -7.56
CA PHE A 22 19.06 5.16 -8.80
C PHE A 22 18.20 6.12 -9.63
N PRO A 23 16.98 5.77 -10.06
CA PRO A 23 16.15 6.69 -10.84
C PRO A 23 15.77 7.94 -10.06
N ILE A 24 15.49 7.85 -8.75
CA ILE A 24 15.19 9.04 -7.92
C ILE A 24 16.34 10.04 -7.97
N ALA A 25 17.58 9.57 -7.72
CA ALA A 25 18.75 10.45 -7.76
C ALA A 25 19.02 10.99 -9.16
N LEU A 26 18.96 10.13 -10.19
CA LEU A 26 19.28 10.52 -11.57
C LEU A 26 18.26 11.52 -12.16
N PHE A 27 16.98 11.40 -11.82
CA PHE A 27 15.95 12.36 -12.19
C PHE A 27 16.08 13.67 -11.41
N ALA A 28 16.38 13.63 -10.11
CA ALA A 28 16.64 14.84 -9.34
C ALA A 28 17.87 15.59 -9.88
N ILE A 29 18.95 14.87 -10.19
CA ILE A 29 20.18 15.44 -10.76
C ILE A 29 19.90 16.03 -12.14
N SER A 30 19.14 15.37 -13.03
CA SER A 30 18.81 15.93 -14.34
C SER A 30 18.04 17.25 -14.21
N PHE A 31 17.10 17.35 -13.27
CA PHE A 31 16.37 18.58 -13.00
C PHE A 31 17.27 19.69 -12.41
N LEU A 32 18.19 19.36 -11.50
CA LEU A 32 19.16 20.34 -10.99
C LEU A 32 20.09 20.86 -12.09
N LEU A 33 20.50 20.01 -13.03
CA LEU A 33 21.30 20.40 -14.19
C LEU A 33 20.49 21.29 -15.15
N ASP A 34 19.18 21.07 -15.27
CA ASP A 34 18.30 21.98 -16.02
C ASP A 34 18.30 23.38 -15.40
N ILE A 35 18.12 23.47 -14.07
CA ILE A 35 18.18 24.74 -13.34
C ILE A 35 19.54 25.41 -13.54
N ALA A 36 20.64 24.64 -13.42
CA ALA A 36 21.99 25.15 -13.63
C ALA A 36 22.17 25.72 -15.04
N SER A 37 21.62 25.06 -16.08
CA SER A 37 21.66 25.55 -17.46
C SER A 37 20.93 26.90 -17.64
N LEU A 38 19.87 27.15 -16.86
CA LEU A 38 19.13 28.42 -16.93
C LEU A 38 19.83 29.53 -16.15
N ALA A 39 20.38 29.19 -14.98
CA ALA A 39 20.99 30.12 -14.03
C ALA A 39 22.41 30.59 -14.42
N THR A 40 23.15 29.76 -15.16
CA THR A 40 24.51 30.09 -15.61
C THR A 40 24.51 30.66 -17.03
N SER A 41 25.47 31.52 -17.31
CA SER A 41 25.70 32.09 -18.64
C SER A 41 27.07 31.63 -19.14
N GLY A 42 27.11 30.94 -20.29
CA GLY A 42 28.37 30.55 -20.94
C GLY A 42 28.94 29.18 -20.56
N GLU A 43 28.34 28.46 -19.61
CA GLU A 43 28.74 27.09 -19.27
C GLU A 43 28.09 26.09 -20.23
N HIS A 44 28.93 25.32 -20.92
CA HIS A 44 28.47 24.33 -21.89
C HIS A 44 28.31 22.95 -21.25
N GLY A 45 27.26 22.23 -21.66
CA GLY A 45 27.14 20.79 -21.38
C GLY A 45 26.16 20.41 -20.27
N PHE A 46 25.56 21.36 -19.53
CA PHE A 46 24.51 21.03 -18.55
C PHE A 46 23.31 20.32 -19.19
N VAL A 47 22.83 20.78 -20.35
CA VAL A 47 21.74 20.14 -21.10
C VAL A 47 22.11 18.71 -21.49
N ARG A 48 23.35 18.48 -21.93
CA ARG A 48 23.87 17.16 -22.29
C ARG A 48 23.99 16.23 -21.08
N ALA A 49 24.50 16.74 -19.96
CA ALA A 49 24.61 15.99 -18.71
C ALA A 49 23.22 15.61 -18.17
N SER A 50 22.27 16.56 -18.22
CA SER A 50 20.86 16.33 -17.87
C SER A 50 20.25 15.23 -18.73
N PHE A 51 20.48 15.26 -20.05
CA PHE A 51 20.03 14.22 -20.97
C PHE A 51 20.55 12.83 -20.60
N TYR A 52 21.86 12.66 -20.37
CA TYR A 52 22.41 11.35 -20.02
C TYR A 52 21.99 10.86 -18.64
N SER A 53 21.90 11.77 -17.65
CA SER A 53 21.37 11.45 -16.32
C SER A 53 19.93 10.94 -16.43
N MET A 54 19.09 11.63 -17.19
CA MET A 54 17.71 11.25 -17.47
C MET A 54 17.62 9.90 -18.21
N ALA A 55 18.45 9.66 -19.22
CA ALA A 55 18.47 8.41 -19.97
C ALA A 55 18.80 7.21 -19.07
N LEU A 56 19.84 7.34 -18.24
CA LEU A 56 20.19 6.32 -17.26
C LEU A 56 19.10 6.16 -16.18
N GLY A 57 18.46 7.27 -15.80
CA GLY A 57 17.31 7.29 -14.90
C GLY A 57 16.15 6.47 -15.46
N VAL A 58 15.79 6.64 -16.73
CA VAL A 58 14.74 5.84 -17.38
C VAL A 58 15.09 4.35 -17.41
N VAL A 59 16.32 3.99 -17.76
CA VAL A 59 16.78 2.59 -17.77
C VAL A 59 16.67 1.96 -16.38
N THR A 60 17.17 2.64 -15.35
CA THR A 60 17.12 2.12 -13.97
C THR A 60 15.70 2.12 -13.41
N ALA A 61 14.85 3.07 -13.80
CA ALA A 61 13.42 3.09 -13.44
C ALA A 61 12.66 1.90 -14.05
N LEU A 62 12.95 1.52 -15.30
CA LEU A 62 12.37 0.33 -15.94
C LEU A 62 12.80 -0.96 -15.24
N LEU A 63 14.05 -1.05 -14.78
CA LEU A 63 14.50 -2.20 -13.98
C LEU A 63 13.79 -2.23 -12.61
N ALA A 64 13.67 -1.08 -11.95
CA ALA A 64 12.97 -0.96 -10.68
C ALA A 64 11.47 -1.29 -10.80
N SER A 65 10.81 -0.93 -11.92
CA SER A 65 9.39 -1.18 -12.14
C SER A 65 9.08 -2.67 -12.32
N ILE A 66 10.00 -3.45 -12.91
CA ILE A 66 9.88 -4.91 -12.99
C ILE A 66 9.87 -5.52 -11.59
N ALA A 67 10.82 -5.14 -10.73
CA ALA A 67 10.86 -5.59 -9.35
C ALA A 67 9.62 -5.12 -8.56
N GLY A 68 9.18 -3.88 -8.79
CA GLY A 68 7.99 -3.30 -8.15
C GLY A 68 6.69 -4.00 -8.53
N LEU A 69 6.56 -4.44 -9.79
CA LEU A 69 5.40 -5.22 -10.24
C LEU A 69 5.33 -6.58 -9.54
N VAL A 70 6.48 -7.22 -9.31
CA VAL A 70 6.54 -8.46 -8.53
C VAL A 70 6.07 -8.22 -7.10
N ASP A 71 6.54 -7.15 -6.45
CA ASP A 71 6.11 -6.77 -5.10
C ASP A 71 4.61 -6.44 -5.06
N TYR A 72 4.08 -5.73 -6.06
CA TYR A 72 2.65 -5.41 -6.20
C TYR A 72 1.75 -6.66 -6.23
N THR A 73 2.18 -7.73 -6.92
CA THR A 73 1.42 -9.00 -6.96
C THR A 73 1.43 -9.77 -5.65
N SER A 74 2.28 -9.38 -4.69
CA SER A 74 2.31 -9.98 -3.37
C SER A 74 1.37 -9.30 -2.37
N ILE A 75 0.88 -8.10 -2.69
CA ILE A 75 -0.09 -7.36 -1.89
C ILE A 75 -1.48 -7.98 -2.11
N ARG A 76 -2.13 -8.39 -1.02
CA ARG A 76 -3.51 -8.92 -1.05
C ARG A 76 -4.47 -7.88 -1.62
N GLU A 77 -5.43 -8.34 -2.43
CA GLU A 77 -6.43 -7.48 -3.07
C GLU A 77 -7.34 -6.77 -2.06
N ASP A 78 -7.57 -7.38 -0.89
CA ASP A 78 -8.40 -6.83 0.19
C ASP A 78 -7.62 -6.00 1.21
N HIS A 79 -6.34 -5.74 0.96
CA HIS A 79 -5.52 -4.89 1.82
C HIS A 79 -5.73 -3.41 1.46
N PRO A 80 -5.93 -2.50 2.45
CA PRO A 80 -6.14 -1.08 2.17
C PRO A 80 -5.01 -0.45 1.33
N ALA A 81 -3.77 -0.86 1.58
CA ALA A 81 -2.59 -0.47 0.78
C ALA A 81 -2.67 -0.77 -0.73
N LYS A 82 -3.58 -1.64 -1.20
CA LYS A 82 -3.66 -2.02 -2.62
C LYS A 82 -3.99 -0.83 -3.51
N ASN A 83 -4.88 0.06 -3.05
CA ASN A 83 -5.24 1.29 -3.75
C ASN A 83 -4.05 2.26 -3.83
N TYR A 84 -3.36 2.47 -2.71
CA TYR A 84 -2.15 3.28 -2.66
C TYR A 84 -1.03 2.72 -3.55
N ALA A 85 -0.84 1.39 -3.57
CA ALA A 85 0.14 0.72 -4.42
C ALA A 85 -0.17 0.89 -5.92
N THR A 86 -1.45 0.83 -6.28
CA THR A 86 -1.89 1.05 -7.67
C THR A 86 -1.65 2.50 -8.09
N ALA A 87 -2.02 3.47 -7.26
CA ALA A 87 -1.77 4.88 -7.51
C ALA A 87 -0.26 5.18 -7.63
N HIS A 88 0.54 4.67 -6.69
CA HIS A 88 2.00 4.77 -6.72
C HIS A 88 2.60 4.20 -8.02
N MET A 89 2.15 3.01 -8.44
CA MET A 89 2.60 2.39 -9.69
C MET A 89 2.25 3.25 -10.91
N LEU A 90 0.99 3.69 -11.02
CA LEU A 90 0.52 4.50 -12.15
C LEU A 90 1.25 5.85 -12.24
N ILE A 91 1.46 6.53 -11.11
CA ILE A 91 2.20 7.78 -11.06
C ILE A 91 3.65 7.57 -11.54
N ASN A 92 4.33 6.51 -11.09
CA ASN A 92 5.70 6.23 -11.52
C ASN A 92 5.80 5.84 -13.00
N LEU A 93 4.84 5.08 -13.53
CA LEU A 93 4.78 4.81 -14.98
C LEU A 93 4.58 6.11 -15.77
N GLY A 94 3.75 7.04 -15.25
CA GLY A 94 3.62 8.39 -15.77
C GLY A 94 4.93 9.17 -15.76
N VAL A 95 5.68 9.15 -14.64
CA VAL A 95 7.01 9.79 -14.53
C VAL A 95 8.00 9.22 -15.56
N ILE A 96 8.05 7.89 -15.74
CA ILE A 96 8.88 7.25 -16.76
C ILE A 96 8.47 7.74 -18.16
N GLY A 97 7.17 7.80 -18.45
CA GLY A 97 6.65 8.29 -19.73
C GLY A 97 6.99 9.76 -19.99
N LEU A 98 6.89 10.62 -18.97
CA LEU A 98 7.28 12.04 -19.07
C LEU A 98 8.77 12.19 -19.36
N TYR A 99 9.65 11.43 -18.67
CA TYR A 99 11.08 11.48 -18.94
C TYR A 99 11.45 10.89 -20.30
N ALA A 100 10.77 9.84 -20.77
CA ALA A 100 10.96 9.31 -22.11
C ALA A 100 10.56 10.33 -23.20
N LEU A 101 9.42 11.02 -23.02
CA LEU A 101 9.01 12.14 -23.88
C LEU A 101 10.05 13.27 -23.86
N ASN A 102 10.54 13.60 -22.67
CA ASN A 102 11.53 14.67 -22.47
C ASN A 102 12.86 14.34 -23.17
N LEU A 103 13.32 13.08 -23.14
CA LEU A 103 14.47 12.61 -23.92
C LEU A 103 14.24 12.82 -25.42
N GLY A 104 13.05 12.48 -25.93
CA GLY A 104 12.70 12.69 -27.34
C GLY A 104 12.78 14.16 -27.75
N LEU A 105 12.24 15.06 -26.93
CA LEU A 105 12.29 16.52 -27.18
C LEU A 105 13.70 17.10 -27.11
N ARG A 106 14.59 16.49 -26.32
CA ARG A 106 15.96 16.99 -26.10
C ARG A 106 16.99 16.35 -27.03
N TYR A 107 16.66 15.28 -27.75
CA TYR A 107 17.61 14.51 -28.55
C TYR A 107 18.37 15.39 -29.56
N SER A 108 17.68 16.31 -30.25
CA SER A 108 18.32 17.25 -31.18
C SER A 108 18.90 18.50 -30.51
N ALA A 109 18.56 18.76 -29.24
CA ALA A 109 18.92 19.98 -28.50
C ALA A 109 20.05 19.75 -27.47
N MET A 110 20.74 18.60 -27.50
CA MET A 110 21.83 18.28 -26.56
C MET A 110 23.04 19.22 -26.64
N GLY A 111 23.18 19.96 -27.74
CA GLY A 111 24.23 20.96 -27.95
C GLY A 111 23.89 22.34 -27.39
N GLU A 112 22.64 22.57 -27.00
CA GLU A 112 22.19 23.88 -26.51
C GLU A 112 22.79 24.22 -25.16
N ILE A 113 23.03 25.50 -24.93
CA ILE A 113 23.55 26.02 -23.66
C ILE A 113 22.47 25.94 -22.59
N LYS A 114 21.22 26.27 -22.96
CA LYS A 114 20.08 26.35 -22.06
C LYS A 114 18.99 25.37 -22.45
N VAL A 115 18.35 24.78 -21.46
CA VAL A 115 17.15 23.97 -21.68
C VAL A 115 16.00 24.85 -22.19
N GLY A 116 15.23 24.33 -23.15
CA GLY A 116 14.01 25.00 -23.62
C GLY A 116 12.89 24.94 -22.59
N TRP A 117 11.96 25.88 -22.64
CA TRP A 117 10.81 25.94 -21.71
C TRP A 117 9.95 24.66 -21.71
N PRO A 118 9.54 24.08 -22.85
CA PRO A 118 8.72 22.85 -22.83
C PRO A 118 9.38 21.66 -22.11
N PRO A 119 10.62 21.23 -22.45
CA PRO A 119 11.27 20.14 -21.74
C PRO A 119 11.59 20.46 -20.26
N PHE A 120 11.75 21.74 -19.91
CA PHE A 120 11.91 22.17 -18.52
C PHE A 120 10.61 21.99 -17.71
N LEU A 121 9.47 22.43 -18.24
CA LEU A 121 8.17 22.28 -17.58
C LEU A 121 7.78 20.81 -17.40
N ILE A 122 8.14 19.95 -18.35
CA ILE A 122 7.98 18.49 -18.21
C ILE A 122 8.82 17.96 -17.04
N SER A 123 10.07 18.40 -16.89
CA SER A 123 10.91 18.02 -15.74
C SER A 123 10.28 18.48 -14.42
N VAL A 124 9.76 19.70 -14.34
CA VAL A 124 9.07 20.22 -13.14
C VAL A 124 7.88 19.33 -12.76
N LEU A 125 6.99 19.04 -13.71
CA LEU A 125 5.83 18.17 -13.47
C LEU A 125 6.27 16.77 -13.01
N ALA A 126 7.27 16.20 -13.68
CA ALA A 126 7.79 14.88 -13.33
C ALA A 126 8.39 14.83 -11.91
N ILE A 127 9.09 15.87 -11.47
CA ILE A 127 9.64 15.96 -10.10
C ILE A 127 8.53 16.10 -9.05
N ILE A 128 7.48 16.87 -9.34
CA ILE A 128 6.31 16.97 -8.45
C ILE A 128 5.64 15.59 -8.32
N MET A 129 5.37 14.92 -9.44
CA MET A 129 4.79 13.57 -9.45
C MET A 129 5.68 12.55 -8.73
N LEU A 130 7.00 12.60 -8.95
CA LEU A 130 7.96 11.73 -8.27
C LEU A 130 7.95 11.96 -6.76
N SER A 131 7.81 13.21 -6.31
CA SER A 131 7.73 13.56 -4.87
C SER A 131 6.44 13.04 -4.23
N VAL A 132 5.29 13.22 -4.91
CA VAL A 132 4.01 12.65 -4.48
C VAL A 132 4.09 11.12 -4.40
N SER A 133 4.67 10.49 -5.43
CA SER A 133 4.86 9.05 -5.46
C SER A 133 5.79 8.56 -4.34
N GLY A 134 6.86 9.31 -4.03
CA GLY A 134 7.76 9.03 -2.92
C GLY A 134 7.06 9.06 -1.57
N TYR A 135 6.15 10.02 -1.35
CA TYR A 135 5.30 10.04 -0.17
C TYR A 135 4.39 8.81 -0.07
N LEU A 136 3.71 8.44 -1.17
CA LEU A 136 2.88 7.22 -1.22
C LEU A 136 3.72 5.96 -0.94
N GLY A 137 4.94 5.88 -1.48
CA GLY A 137 5.87 4.80 -1.21
C GLY A 137 6.23 4.70 0.27
N GLY A 138 6.48 5.84 0.91
CA GLY A 138 6.70 5.93 2.36
C GLY A 138 5.49 5.47 3.16
N ALA A 139 4.31 5.99 2.87
CA ALA A 139 3.07 5.61 3.55
C ALA A 139 2.82 4.09 3.47
N MET A 140 3.00 3.48 2.29
CA MET A 140 2.85 2.03 2.15
C MET A 140 3.83 1.23 3.03
N VAL A 141 5.06 1.69 3.18
CA VAL A 141 6.09 0.97 3.97
C VAL A 141 5.91 1.21 5.46
N TYR A 142 5.72 2.47 5.87
CA TYR A 142 5.73 2.88 7.28
C TYR A 142 4.35 2.80 7.92
N ASP A 143 3.29 3.13 7.19
CA ASP A 143 1.92 3.14 7.70
C ASP A 143 1.23 1.82 7.42
N ASP A 144 1.47 1.19 6.25
CA ASP A 144 0.83 -0.06 5.83
C ASP A 144 1.71 -1.33 5.98
N GLY A 145 2.99 -1.19 6.31
CA GLY A 145 3.91 -2.32 6.49
C GLY A 145 4.33 -3.06 5.22
N ILE A 146 3.97 -2.59 4.02
CA ILE A 146 4.29 -3.23 2.75
C ILE A 146 5.80 -3.34 2.57
N GLY A 147 6.28 -4.53 2.21
CA GLY A 147 7.72 -4.80 2.01
C GLY A 147 8.53 -4.97 3.31
N VAL A 148 7.91 -4.87 4.49
CA VAL A 148 8.55 -5.11 5.79
C VAL A 148 8.25 -6.54 6.28
N GLY A 149 9.19 -7.13 7.04
CA GLY A 149 9.28 -8.57 7.35
C GLY A 149 7.95 -9.33 7.59
N ARG A 150 7.84 -10.48 6.91
CA ARG A 150 6.77 -11.50 6.98
C ARG A 150 5.41 -11.19 6.34
N HIS A 151 5.20 -10.05 5.68
CA HIS A 151 4.07 -9.84 4.75
C HIS A 151 4.08 -10.76 3.50
N ARG A 152 4.98 -11.75 3.46
CA ARG A 152 5.26 -12.60 2.30
C ARG A 152 4.67 -14.00 2.40
N ARG A 153 3.73 -14.26 3.31
CA ARG A 153 2.79 -15.35 3.07
C ARG A 153 1.79 -14.80 2.06
N LYS A 154 1.76 -15.39 0.86
CA LYS A 154 0.52 -15.45 0.08
C LYS A 154 -0.47 -16.24 0.94
N THR A 155 -1.05 -15.61 1.95
CA THR A 155 -2.21 -16.19 2.62
C THR A 155 -3.38 -15.80 1.75
N PRO A 156 -3.94 -16.72 0.95
CA PRO A 156 -5.20 -16.43 0.28
C PRO A 156 -6.22 -16.00 1.33
N THR A 157 -7.13 -15.11 0.95
CA THR A 157 -8.27 -14.77 1.79
C THR A 157 -8.90 -16.06 2.32
N PRO A 158 -9.12 -16.21 3.64
CA PRO A 158 -9.74 -17.41 4.19
C PRO A 158 -11.02 -17.73 3.43
N GLN A 159 -11.18 -18.97 2.96
CA GLN A 159 -12.36 -19.40 2.18
C GLN A 159 -13.67 -19.22 2.97
N THR A 160 -13.58 -19.14 4.29
CA THR A 160 -14.68 -18.86 5.22
C THR A 160 -15.04 -17.38 5.33
N THR A 161 -14.43 -16.48 4.54
CA THR A 161 -14.76 -15.05 4.57
C THR A 161 -16.17 -14.81 4.04
N ILE A 162 -17.04 -14.25 4.88
CA ILE A 162 -18.38 -13.84 4.47
C ILE A 162 -18.30 -12.44 3.86
N SER A 163 -18.84 -12.26 2.66
CA SER A 163 -18.94 -10.95 2.02
C SER A 163 -20.40 -10.51 1.97
N THR A 164 -20.68 -9.33 2.50
CA THR A 164 -22.01 -8.72 2.49
C THR A 164 -21.91 -7.29 1.95
N SER A 165 -22.85 -6.92 1.10
CA SER A 165 -22.99 -5.56 0.62
C SER A 165 -24.46 -5.14 0.70
N SER A 166 -24.70 -3.87 1.00
CA SER A 166 -26.05 -3.30 0.98
C SER A 166 -26.55 -3.27 -0.47
N THR A 167 -27.37 -4.25 -0.87
CA THR A 167 -27.99 -4.30 -2.21
C THR A 167 -29.23 -3.42 -2.33
N GLU A 168 -29.68 -2.76 -1.27
CA GLU A 168 -30.92 -1.98 -1.28
C GLU A 168 -30.70 -0.53 -0.84
N HIS A 169 -30.96 0.38 -1.79
CA HIS A 169 -31.03 1.83 -1.66
C HIS A 169 -32.24 2.31 -0.81
N GLY A 170 -32.61 1.56 0.25
CA GLY A 170 -33.95 1.67 0.83
C GLY A 170 -34.09 1.53 2.34
N THR A 171 -33.03 1.22 3.10
CA THR A 171 -33.12 1.22 4.57
C THR A 171 -32.06 2.15 5.17
N ASN A 172 -32.52 3.15 5.93
CA ASN A 172 -31.68 4.03 6.76
C ASN A 172 -31.00 3.28 7.92
N ASP A 173 -30.90 1.95 7.84
CA ASP A 173 -30.35 1.15 8.91
C ASP A 173 -28.83 1.11 8.77
N SER A 174 -28.15 1.62 9.78
CA SER A 174 -26.68 1.69 9.84
C SER A 174 -26.01 0.32 10.03
N PHE A 175 -26.78 -0.78 9.94
CA PHE A 175 -26.40 -2.14 10.29
C PHE A 175 -26.61 -3.11 9.12
N LEU A 176 -25.54 -3.77 8.67
CA LEU A 176 -25.55 -4.75 7.60
C LEU A 176 -25.69 -6.18 8.14
N PRO A 177 -26.56 -7.02 7.56
CA PRO A 177 -26.64 -8.43 7.92
C PRO A 177 -25.39 -9.19 7.48
N VAL A 178 -24.87 -10.05 8.34
CA VAL A 178 -23.62 -10.80 8.10
C VAL A 178 -23.86 -12.31 8.03
N ALA A 179 -24.25 -12.92 9.15
CA ALA A 179 -24.36 -14.37 9.29
C ALA A 179 -25.41 -14.74 10.34
N ASP A 180 -25.88 -15.99 10.34
CA ASP A 180 -26.74 -16.50 11.40
C ASP A 180 -25.91 -16.74 12.69
N ALA A 181 -26.49 -16.46 13.85
CA ALA A 181 -25.78 -16.44 15.13
C ALA A 181 -25.29 -17.81 15.61
N ASP A 182 -25.84 -18.89 15.04
CA ASP A 182 -25.45 -20.27 15.27
C ASP A 182 -24.27 -20.73 14.41
N THR A 183 -23.84 -19.93 13.42
CA THR A 183 -22.68 -20.23 12.57
C THR A 183 -21.34 -19.92 13.23
N LEU A 184 -21.35 -19.27 14.41
CA LEU A 184 -20.16 -18.84 15.12
C LEU A 184 -20.23 -19.29 16.59
N ASP A 185 -19.36 -20.23 16.94
CA ASP A 185 -19.28 -20.75 18.30
C ASP A 185 -18.41 -19.86 19.20
N GLU A 186 -18.47 -20.14 20.51
CA GLU A 186 -17.57 -19.49 21.48
C GLU A 186 -16.12 -19.75 21.09
N HIS A 187 -15.31 -18.72 21.24
CA HIS A 187 -13.90 -18.71 20.93
C HIS A 187 -13.48 -18.82 19.46
N GLU A 188 -14.42 -18.74 18.54
CA GLU A 188 -14.13 -18.70 17.11
C GLU A 188 -14.06 -17.27 16.58
N THR A 189 -13.38 -17.11 15.45
CA THR A 189 -13.31 -15.84 14.71
C THR A 189 -13.88 -16.01 13.32
N LEU A 190 -14.83 -15.15 12.97
CA LEU A 190 -15.44 -15.05 11.66
C LEU A 190 -14.92 -13.83 10.93
N ARG A 191 -14.29 -14.04 9.78
CA ARG A 191 -13.81 -12.93 8.93
C ARG A 191 -14.94 -12.45 8.02
N VAL A 192 -15.14 -11.14 7.97
CA VAL A 192 -16.25 -10.51 7.25
C VAL A 192 -15.73 -9.36 6.40
N ASN A 193 -16.19 -9.28 5.15
CA ASN A 193 -16.08 -8.10 4.31
C ASN A 193 -17.47 -7.47 4.18
N ALA A 194 -17.68 -6.33 4.84
CA ALA A 194 -18.95 -5.61 4.87
C ALA A 194 -18.76 -4.25 4.20
N ASN A 195 -19.35 -4.04 3.02
CA ASN A 195 -19.16 -2.83 2.19
C ASN A 195 -17.67 -2.42 2.06
N GLY A 196 -16.80 -3.36 1.70
CA GLY A 196 -15.35 -3.11 1.55
C GLY A 196 -14.58 -3.00 2.87
N THR A 197 -15.26 -2.86 4.01
CA THR A 197 -14.63 -2.87 5.34
C THR A 197 -14.41 -4.31 5.80
N VAL A 198 -13.14 -4.69 5.95
CA VAL A 198 -12.75 -6.01 6.41
C VAL A 198 -12.61 -6.02 7.94
N LEU A 199 -13.38 -6.88 8.60
CA LEU A 199 -13.46 -6.99 10.05
C LEU A 199 -13.53 -8.46 10.51
N VAL A 200 -13.34 -8.66 11.81
CA VAL A 200 -13.53 -9.94 12.50
C VAL A 200 -14.74 -9.81 13.40
N ILE A 201 -15.58 -10.84 13.43
CA ILE A 201 -16.62 -11.05 14.44
C ILE A 201 -16.19 -12.24 15.31
N THR A 202 -16.33 -12.10 16.62
CA THR A 202 -16.13 -13.19 17.57
C THR A 202 -17.22 -13.18 18.62
N LYS A 203 -17.34 -14.30 19.34
CA LYS A 203 -18.33 -14.51 20.38
C LYS A 203 -17.63 -14.75 21.72
N LEU A 204 -18.11 -14.04 22.74
CA LEU A 204 -17.67 -14.17 24.13
C LEU A 204 -18.88 -14.06 25.05
N ASP A 205 -19.08 -15.06 25.90
CA ASP A 205 -20.16 -15.11 26.90
C ASP A 205 -21.55 -14.86 26.29
N GLY A 206 -21.79 -15.42 25.10
CA GLY A 206 -23.04 -15.26 24.36
C GLY A 206 -23.24 -13.90 23.69
N GLN A 207 -22.28 -12.97 23.80
CA GLN A 207 -22.29 -11.66 23.14
C GLN A 207 -21.33 -11.63 21.95
N PHE A 208 -21.69 -10.88 20.90
CA PHE A 208 -20.86 -10.73 19.71
C PHE A 208 -20.11 -9.41 19.72
N TYR A 209 -18.86 -9.47 19.29
CA TYR A 209 -17.96 -8.32 19.18
C TYR A 209 -17.35 -8.27 17.78
N ALA A 210 -17.18 -7.07 17.25
CA ALA A 210 -16.54 -6.86 15.97
C ALA A 210 -15.42 -5.83 16.04
N PHE A 211 -14.31 -6.12 15.37
CA PHE A 211 -13.12 -5.26 15.31
C PHE A 211 -12.40 -5.40 13.97
N GLN A 212 -11.52 -4.45 13.64
CA GLN A 212 -10.79 -4.45 12.37
C GLN A 212 -9.98 -5.75 12.17
N GLU A 213 -9.89 -6.24 10.94
CA GLU A 213 -9.15 -7.48 10.62
C GLU A 213 -7.63 -7.32 10.77
N PHE A 214 -7.11 -6.16 10.40
CA PHE A 214 -5.67 -5.98 10.28
C PHE A 214 -5.09 -5.37 11.55
N CYS A 215 -4.18 -6.09 12.22
CA CYS A 215 -3.49 -5.63 13.41
C CYS A 215 -2.73 -4.32 13.15
N PRO A 216 -2.91 -3.26 13.95
CA PRO A 216 -2.33 -1.93 13.71
C PRO A 216 -0.80 -1.87 13.87
N HIS A 217 -0.16 -2.95 14.35
CA HIS A 217 1.31 -3.01 14.36
C HIS A 217 1.88 -3.15 12.94
N ARG A 218 1.41 -4.14 12.18
CA ARG A 218 1.89 -4.52 10.84
C ARG A 218 0.87 -5.36 10.06
N PHE A 219 -0.41 -5.00 10.09
CA PHE A 219 -1.53 -5.62 9.35
C PHE A 219 -1.60 -7.15 9.40
N GLY A 220 -1.22 -7.76 10.53
CA GLY A 220 -1.42 -9.19 10.73
C GLY A 220 -2.92 -9.54 10.75
N PRO A 221 -3.37 -10.62 10.11
CA PRO A 221 -4.78 -11.02 10.03
C PRO A 221 -5.24 -11.53 11.39
N LEU A 222 -6.09 -10.77 12.06
CA LEU A 222 -6.58 -11.09 13.40
C LEU A 222 -7.58 -12.24 13.37
N SER A 223 -8.31 -12.46 12.27
CA SER A 223 -9.16 -13.66 12.11
C SER A 223 -8.36 -14.97 12.01
N GLU A 224 -7.04 -14.90 11.84
CA GLU A 224 -6.15 -16.08 11.89
C GLU A 224 -5.39 -16.13 13.24
N GLY A 225 -5.73 -15.25 14.17
CA GLY A 225 -5.14 -15.15 15.49
C GLY A 225 -5.68 -16.17 16.48
N ALA A 226 -5.04 -16.24 17.64
CA ALA A 226 -5.55 -17.03 18.75
C ALA A 226 -6.46 -16.16 19.61
N PHE A 227 -7.69 -16.61 19.86
CA PHE A 227 -8.62 -15.93 20.75
C PHE A 227 -8.76 -16.70 22.07
N CYS A 228 -8.59 -16.01 23.19
CA CYS A 228 -8.68 -16.59 24.53
C CYS A 228 -9.03 -15.50 25.54
N ASP A 229 -9.95 -15.79 26.47
CA ASP A 229 -10.30 -14.92 27.62
C ASP A 229 -10.67 -13.47 27.26
N GLY A 230 -11.32 -13.26 26.11
CA GLY A 230 -11.70 -11.92 25.64
C GLY A 230 -10.55 -11.11 25.02
N GLU A 231 -9.41 -11.75 24.77
CA GLU A 231 -8.30 -11.16 24.04
C GLU A 231 -8.10 -11.87 22.69
N ILE A 232 -7.82 -11.08 21.66
CA ILE A 232 -7.33 -11.59 20.37
C ILE A 232 -5.82 -11.38 20.27
N GLU A 233 -5.08 -12.46 20.05
CA GLU A 233 -3.63 -12.44 19.84
C GLU A 233 -3.30 -12.52 18.34
N CYS A 234 -2.62 -11.50 17.84
CA CYS A 234 -2.15 -11.45 16.46
C CYS A 234 -1.16 -12.59 16.16
N PRO A 235 -1.37 -13.38 15.09
CA PRO A 235 -0.56 -14.56 14.80
C PRO A 235 0.88 -14.25 14.38
N TRP A 236 1.21 -12.98 14.16
CA TRP A 236 2.51 -12.56 13.63
C TRP A 236 3.49 -12.19 14.72
N HIS A 237 3.18 -11.13 15.48
CA HIS A 237 4.07 -10.56 16.48
C HIS A 237 3.47 -10.60 17.89
N ARG A 238 2.37 -11.33 18.07
CA ARG A 238 1.76 -11.63 19.38
C ARG A 238 1.22 -10.39 20.13
N SER A 239 0.92 -9.30 19.39
CA SER A 239 0.16 -8.19 19.97
C SER A 239 -1.22 -8.68 20.38
N ARG A 240 -1.68 -8.26 21.55
CA ARG A 240 -2.96 -8.65 22.12
C ARG A 240 -3.86 -7.44 22.30
N PHE A 241 -5.14 -7.66 22.10
CA PHE A 241 -6.15 -6.61 22.18
C PHE A 241 -7.38 -7.15 22.90
N ASP A 242 -7.98 -6.33 23.74
CA ASP A 242 -9.30 -6.63 24.31
C ASP A 242 -10.36 -6.51 23.19
N ILE A 243 -11.16 -7.55 22.96
CA ILE A 243 -12.13 -7.56 21.85
C ILE A 243 -13.31 -6.62 22.06
N ARG A 244 -13.56 -6.20 23.30
CA ARG A 244 -14.72 -5.40 23.71
C ARG A 244 -14.41 -3.92 23.52
N THR A 245 -13.21 -3.51 23.90
CA THR A 245 -12.76 -2.10 23.84
C THR A 245 -11.86 -1.81 22.65
N GLY A 246 -11.16 -2.82 22.12
CA GLY A 246 -10.09 -2.67 21.13
C GLY A 246 -8.75 -2.25 21.74
N GLU A 247 -8.65 -2.02 23.04
CA GLU A 247 -7.42 -1.55 23.67
C GLU A 247 -6.27 -2.56 23.56
N VAL A 248 -5.04 -2.05 23.42
CA VAL A 248 -3.85 -2.90 23.42
C VAL A 248 -3.57 -3.39 24.83
N THR A 249 -3.59 -4.70 25.03
CA THR A 249 -3.24 -5.31 26.32
C THR A 249 -1.80 -5.82 26.34
N SER A 250 -1.24 -6.17 25.17
CA SER A 250 0.17 -6.51 25.00
C SER A 250 0.70 -6.04 23.66
N GLY A 251 1.88 -5.41 23.68
CA GLY A 251 2.59 -4.94 22.48
C GLY A 251 3.11 -6.07 21.58
N PRO A 252 3.77 -5.76 20.45
CA PRO A 252 4.36 -4.46 20.09
C PRO A 252 3.43 -3.40 19.50
N ALA A 253 2.16 -3.69 19.21
CA ALA A 253 1.18 -2.67 18.83
C ALA A 253 1.13 -1.54 19.85
N LYS A 254 0.94 -0.30 19.39
CA LYS A 254 0.83 0.90 20.25
C LYS A 254 -0.53 1.59 20.12
N ILE A 255 -1.30 1.23 19.12
CA ILE A 255 -2.61 1.80 18.79
C ILE A 255 -3.62 0.66 18.93
N GLY A 256 -4.76 0.93 19.55
CA GLY A 256 -5.86 -0.04 19.69
C GLY A 256 -6.56 -0.34 18.37
N LEU A 257 -7.38 -1.39 18.38
CA LEU A 257 -8.26 -1.75 17.28
C LEU A 257 -9.45 -0.81 17.19
N LYS A 258 -9.86 -0.48 15.97
CA LYS A 258 -11.20 0.02 15.70
C LYS A 258 -12.21 -1.10 15.95
N THR A 259 -13.20 -0.82 16.78
CA THR A 259 -14.35 -1.71 17.04
C THR A 259 -15.57 -1.25 16.23
N PHE A 260 -16.47 -2.18 15.96
CA PHE A 260 -17.69 -1.95 15.20
C PHE A 260 -18.89 -2.42 16.02
N PRO A 261 -19.97 -1.61 16.13
CA PRO A 261 -21.18 -2.04 16.82
C PRO A 261 -21.77 -3.30 16.18
N VAL A 262 -22.14 -4.27 17.01
CA VAL A 262 -22.80 -5.51 16.60
C VAL A 262 -24.17 -5.60 17.23
N GLN A 263 -25.16 -6.05 16.48
CA GLN A 263 -26.51 -6.36 16.98
C GLN A 263 -26.93 -7.74 16.54
N MET A 264 -27.64 -8.45 17.41
CA MET A 264 -28.33 -9.68 17.06
C MET A 264 -29.82 -9.37 16.89
N ARG A 265 -30.40 -9.70 15.74
CA ARG A 265 -31.83 -9.51 15.47
C ARG A 265 -32.39 -10.81 14.89
N SER A 266 -33.39 -11.38 15.56
CA SER A 266 -34.07 -12.60 15.12
C SER A 266 -33.11 -13.74 14.73
N GLY A 267 -32.05 -13.95 15.53
CA GLY A 267 -31.06 -15.01 15.29
C GLY A 267 -29.98 -14.69 14.24
N LYS A 268 -29.96 -13.48 13.68
CA LYS A 268 -28.95 -13.04 12.70
C LYS A 268 -28.07 -11.94 13.26
N ILE A 269 -26.78 -11.98 12.93
CA ILE A 269 -25.76 -10.99 13.30
C ILE A 269 -25.79 -9.85 12.30
N PHE A 270 -25.80 -8.62 12.82
CA PHE A 270 -25.70 -7.38 12.07
C PHE A 270 -24.53 -6.55 12.57
N VAL A 271 -23.79 -5.92 11.66
CA VAL A 271 -22.64 -5.06 11.99
C VAL A 271 -22.81 -3.67 11.41
N SER A 272 -22.44 -2.63 12.18
CA SER A 272 -22.40 -1.27 11.68
C SER A 272 -21.00 -0.91 11.18
N VAL A 273 -20.91 -0.57 9.90
CA VAL A 273 -19.67 -0.10 9.26
C VAL A 273 -19.91 1.31 8.68
N PRO A 274 -18.86 2.14 8.53
CA PRO A 274 -19.00 3.43 7.87
C PRO A 274 -19.61 3.28 6.47
N ALA A 275 -20.48 4.21 6.09
CA ALA A 275 -20.91 4.33 4.69
C ALA A 275 -19.69 4.72 3.83
N GLU A 276 -19.59 4.15 2.63
CA GLU A 276 -18.58 4.53 1.62
C GLU A 276 -18.68 6.02 1.24
#